data_AF-A0A1S2R0D3-F1
#
_entry.id   AF-A0A1S2R0D3-F1
#
_cell.length_a   1.000
_cell.length_b   1.000
_cell.length_c   1.000
_cell.angle_alpha   90.00
_cell.angle_beta   90.00
_cell.angle_gamma   90.00
#
_symmetry.space_group_name_H-M   'P 1'
#
loop_
_entity.id
_entity.type
_entity.pdbx_description
1 polymer ?
#
loop_
_entity_poly.entity_id
_entity_poly.type
_entity_poly.pdbx_seq_one_letter_code
_entity_poly.pdbx_strand_id
1 'polypeptide(L)'
;MTKIELLQILNKIADYYESFSFNKRKIESWHDVLKDADEKRVEKNLHNYVKNYSDPPKIADLLRQEKSRDIPDARETKDSIKTVGIPSTLDVVQQELANLRNILGIHR
;
A
#
# COMPACT_ATOMS: atom_id res chain seq x y z
N MET A 1 -5.02 -13.61 -13.29
CA MET A 1 -5.17 -15.06 -13.02
C MET A 1 -6.53 -15.57 -13.48
N THR A 2 -6.65 -16.88 -13.73
CA THR A 2 -7.93 -17.55 -14.06
C THR A 2 -8.73 -17.95 -12.81
N LYS A 3 -10.02 -18.25 -12.98
CA LYS A 3 -10.87 -18.77 -11.88
C LYS A 3 -10.33 -20.09 -11.29
N ILE A 4 -9.69 -20.91 -12.10
CA ILE A 4 -9.12 -22.20 -11.68
C ILE A 4 -7.90 -21.95 -10.76
N GLU A 5 -7.02 -21.04 -11.14
CA GLU A 5 -5.86 -20.63 -10.35
C GLU A 5 -6.29 -20.03 -9.01
N LEU A 6 -7.32 -19.16 -9.03
CA LEU A 6 -7.88 -18.60 -7.80
C LEU A 6 -8.43 -19.67 -6.86
N LEU A 7 -9.13 -20.68 -7.39
CA LEU A 7 -9.63 -21.80 -6.59
C LEU A 7 -8.50 -22.57 -5.92
N GLN A 8 -7.38 -22.79 -6.62
CA GLN A 8 -6.21 -23.43 -6.03
C GLN A 8 -5.62 -22.61 -4.88
N ILE A 9 -5.53 -21.28 -5.04
CA ILE A 9 -5.08 -20.38 -3.96
C ILE A 9 -6.04 -20.43 -2.77
N LEU A 10 -7.36 -20.38 -3.00
CA LEU A 10 -8.36 -20.43 -1.93
C LEU A 10 -8.36 -21.77 -1.19
N ASN A 11 -8.16 -22.88 -1.89
CA ASN A 11 -7.98 -24.20 -1.26
C ASN A 11 -6.74 -24.22 -0.36
N LYS A 12 -5.60 -23.71 -0.84
CA LYS A 12 -4.38 -23.59 0.00
C LYS A 12 -4.63 -22.75 1.26
N ILE A 13 -5.38 -21.66 1.14
CA ILE A 13 -5.75 -20.83 2.31
C ILE A 13 -6.62 -21.63 3.30
N ALA A 14 -7.56 -22.43 2.82
CA ALA A 14 -8.38 -23.29 3.67
C ALA A 14 -7.54 -24.39 4.37
N ASP A 15 -6.52 -24.91 3.69
CA ASP A 15 -5.58 -25.88 4.26
C ASP A 15 -4.69 -25.26 5.35
N TYR A 16 -4.29 -23.99 5.19
CA TYR A 16 -3.49 -23.27 6.20
C TYR A 16 -4.31 -22.77 7.38
N TYR A 17 -5.59 -22.45 7.16
CA TYR A 17 -6.44 -21.83 8.17
C TYR A 17 -7.78 -22.56 8.23
N GLU A 18 -7.96 -23.42 9.24
CA GLU A 18 -9.20 -24.18 9.46
C GLU A 18 -10.45 -23.27 9.58
N SER A 19 -10.27 -22.04 10.05
CA SER A 19 -11.34 -21.05 10.18
C SER A 19 -11.78 -20.42 8.84
N PHE A 20 -11.02 -20.64 7.77
CA PHE A 20 -11.27 -20.04 6.48
C PHE A 20 -12.26 -20.87 5.66
N SER A 21 -13.46 -20.34 5.47
CA SER A 21 -14.43 -20.86 4.50
C SER A 21 -14.65 -19.88 3.35
N PHE A 22 -14.99 -20.43 2.19
CA PHE A 22 -15.35 -19.65 1.02
C PHE A 22 -16.52 -20.27 0.26
N ASN A 23 -17.26 -19.43 -0.46
CA ASN A 23 -18.42 -19.82 -1.25
C ASN A 23 -18.30 -19.26 -2.68
N LYS A 24 -19.22 -19.64 -3.57
CA LYS A 24 -19.22 -19.18 -4.97
C LYS A 24 -19.16 -17.65 -5.11
N ARG A 25 -19.95 -16.94 -4.30
CA ARG A 25 -19.97 -15.47 -4.29
C ARG A 25 -18.61 -14.86 -3.91
N LYS A 26 -17.93 -15.46 -2.92
CA LYS A 26 -16.59 -15.02 -2.48
C LYS A 26 -15.55 -15.26 -3.57
N ILE A 27 -15.62 -16.40 -4.27
CA ILE A 27 -14.74 -16.71 -5.41
C ILE A 27 -14.93 -15.67 -6.52
N GLU A 28 -16.16 -15.35 -6.90
CA GLU A 28 -16.43 -14.35 -7.94
C GLU A 28 -15.92 -12.97 -7.54
N SER A 29 -16.21 -12.53 -6.32
CA SER A 29 -15.75 -11.24 -5.81
C SER A 29 -14.21 -11.14 -5.75
N TRP A 30 -13.52 -12.22 -5.36
CA TRP A 30 -12.06 -12.24 -5.32
C TRP A 30 -11.48 -12.28 -6.74
N HIS A 31 -12.12 -13.02 -7.66
CA HIS A 31 -11.70 -13.08 -9.06
C HIS A 31 -11.77 -11.72 -9.74
N ASP A 32 -12.83 -10.94 -9.51
CA ASP A 32 -12.96 -9.61 -10.11
C ASP A 32 -11.82 -8.66 -9.73
N VAL A 33 -11.26 -8.84 -8.52
CA VAL A 33 -10.14 -8.05 -8.00
C VAL A 33 -8.78 -8.62 -8.42
N LEU A 34 -8.65 -9.95 -8.48
CA LEU A 34 -7.39 -10.65 -8.73
C LEU A 34 -7.17 -11.01 -10.21
N LYS A 35 -8.14 -10.79 -11.10
CA LYS A 35 -8.06 -11.13 -12.54
C LYS A 35 -6.82 -10.57 -13.23
N ASP A 36 -6.36 -9.38 -12.84
CA ASP A 36 -5.21 -8.69 -13.43
C ASP A 36 -3.88 -9.05 -12.73
N ALA A 37 -3.94 -9.81 -11.62
CA ALA A 37 -2.76 -10.23 -10.88
C ALA A 37 -2.18 -11.54 -11.44
N ASP A 38 -0.86 -11.66 -11.35
CA ASP A 38 -0.12 -12.88 -11.69
C ASP A 38 -0.25 -13.93 -10.57
N GLU A 39 -0.53 -15.17 -10.94
CA GLU A 39 -0.76 -16.28 -10.01
C GLU A 39 0.47 -16.54 -9.13
N LYS A 40 1.65 -16.67 -9.75
CA LYS A 40 2.91 -16.96 -9.05
C LYS A 40 3.23 -15.89 -8.02
N ARG A 41 2.96 -14.63 -8.36
CA ARG A 41 3.15 -13.51 -7.44
C ARG A 41 2.20 -13.60 -6.24
N VAL A 42 0.93 -13.91 -6.47
CA VAL A 42 -0.05 -14.06 -5.38
C VAL A 42 0.29 -15.25 -4.49
N GLU A 43 0.74 -16.36 -5.07
CA GLU A 43 1.17 -17.54 -4.30
C GLU A 43 2.39 -17.25 -3.43
N LYS A 44 3.39 -16.52 -3.97
CA LYS A 44 4.55 -16.10 -3.18
C LYS A 44 4.13 -15.21 -2.00
N ASN A 45 3.23 -14.27 -2.26
CA ASN A 45 2.69 -13.37 -1.24
C ASN A 45 1.92 -14.14 -0.15
N LEU A 46 1.12 -15.14 -0.55
CA LEU A 46 0.42 -16.02 0.40
C LEU A 46 1.41 -16.76 1.30
N HIS A 47 2.44 -17.39 0.73
CA HIS A 47 3.46 -18.09 1.51
C HIS A 47 4.20 -17.17 2.49
N ASN A 48 4.53 -15.95 2.06
CA ASN A 48 5.15 -14.96 2.96
C ASN A 48 4.19 -14.52 4.07
N TYR A 49 2.89 -14.38 3.77
CA TYR A 49 1.89 -14.00 4.75
C TYR A 49 1.72 -15.07 5.84
N VAL A 50 1.56 -16.34 5.44
CA VAL A 50 1.32 -17.47 6.36
C VAL A 50 2.45 -17.64 7.37
N LYS A 51 3.69 -17.29 7.01
CA LYS A 51 4.84 -17.33 7.94
C LYS A 51 4.77 -16.28 9.05
N ASN A 52 4.07 -15.17 8.81
CA ASN A 52 4.08 -14.00 9.68
C ASN A 52 2.76 -13.77 10.43
N TYR A 53 1.66 -14.36 9.96
CA TYR A 53 0.32 -14.10 10.47
C TYR A 53 -0.47 -15.39 10.72
N SER A 54 -1.06 -15.48 11.90
CA SER A 54 -1.92 -16.59 12.34
C SER A 54 -3.34 -16.53 11.78
N ASP A 55 -3.76 -15.37 11.28
CA ASP A 55 -5.11 -15.14 10.77
C ASP A 55 -5.18 -15.30 9.24
N PRO A 56 -6.36 -15.62 8.67
CA PRO A 56 -6.50 -15.73 7.23
C PRO A 56 -6.24 -14.41 6.50
N PRO A 57 -5.54 -14.42 5.35
CA PRO A 57 -5.24 -13.20 4.59
C PRO A 57 -6.50 -12.57 4.00
N LYS A 58 -6.48 -11.24 3.87
CA LYS A 58 -7.45 -10.49 3.08
C LYS A 58 -7.00 -10.43 1.61
N ILE A 59 -7.92 -10.12 0.70
CA ILE A 59 -7.61 -9.93 -0.74
C ILE A 59 -6.45 -8.93 -0.93
N ALA A 60 -6.45 -7.85 -0.13
CA ALA A 60 -5.42 -6.82 -0.20
C ALA A 60 -4.03 -7.33 0.20
N ASP A 61 -3.95 -8.27 1.13
CA ASP A 61 -2.69 -8.85 1.61
C ASP A 61 -2.01 -9.69 0.52
N LEU A 62 -2.82 -10.36 -0.30
CA LEU A 62 -2.35 -11.14 -1.45
C LEU A 62 -1.79 -10.26 -2.59
N LEU A 63 -2.27 -9.02 -2.71
CA LEU A 63 -1.83 -8.06 -3.72
C LEU A 63 -0.65 -7.20 -3.26
N ARG A 64 -0.44 -7.11 -1.95
CA ARG A 64 0.56 -6.24 -1.34
C ARG A 64 1.95 -6.64 -1.86
N GLN A 65 2.64 -5.71 -2.50
CA GLN A 65 4.09 -5.81 -2.62
C GLN A 65 4.66 -5.53 -1.25
N GLU A 66 5.72 -6.24 -0.87
CA GLU A 66 6.51 -5.86 0.30
C GLU A 66 6.95 -4.42 0.09
N LYS A 67 6.21 -3.48 0.70
CA LYS A 67 6.67 -2.12 0.86
C LYS A 67 7.82 -2.29 1.82
N SER A 68 9.03 -2.20 1.29
CA SER A 68 10.20 -2.16 2.13
C SER A 68 9.92 -1.12 3.21
N ARG A 69 9.92 -1.55 4.47
CA ARG A 69 10.01 -0.63 5.61
C ARG A 69 11.47 -0.15 5.75
N ASP A 70 12.17 0.02 4.63
CA ASP A 70 13.45 0.71 4.61
C ASP A 70 13.16 2.14 5.07
N ILE A 71 13.64 2.44 6.27
CA ILE A 71 13.84 3.80 6.72
C ILE A 71 14.87 4.36 5.75
N PRO A 72 14.55 5.39 4.96
CA PRO A 72 15.48 5.91 3.96
C PRO A 72 16.79 6.31 4.63
N ASP A 73 17.92 5.84 4.13
CA ASP A 73 19.22 6.28 4.64
C ASP A 73 19.42 7.78 4.35
N ALA A 74 20.35 8.44 5.03
CA ALA A 74 20.65 9.86 4.86
C ALA A 74 20.96 10.24 3.39
N ARG A 75 21.40 9.27 2.58
CA ARG A 75 21.64 9.43 1.14
C ARG A 75 20.34 9.41 0.32
N GLU A 76 19.44 8.48 0.60
CA GLU A 76 18.13 8.36 -0.05
C GLU A 76 17.21 9.54 0.31
N THR A 77 17.36 10.05 1.54
CA THR A 77 16.70 11.28 1.98
C THR A 77 17.15 12.50 1.16
N LYS A 78 18.44 12.61 0.79
CA LYS A 78 18.93 13.73 -0.04
C LYS A 78 18.30 13.77 -1.42
N ASP A 79 18.06 12.62 -2.03
CA ASP A 79 17.42 12.58 -3.35
C ASP A 79 15.92 12.91 -3.27
N SER A 80 15.27 12.58 -2.16
CA SER A 80 13.88 12.99 -1.87
C SER A 80 13.73 14.50 -1.60
N ILE A 81 14.78 15.15 -1.07
CA ILE A 81 14.77 16.61 -0.83
C ILE A 81 14.91 17.40 -2.14
N LYS A 82 15.56 16.85 -3.18
CA LYS A 82 15.74 17.55 -4.47
C LYS A 82 14.43 17.78 -5.22
N THR A 83 13.39 16.99 -4.95
CA THR A 83 12.05 17.14 -5.54
C THR A 83 11.16 18.14 -4.81
N VAL A 84 11.59 18.65 -3.64
CA VAL A 84 10.84 19.68 -2.88
C VAL A 84 11.39 21.05 -3.23
N GLY A 85 10.85 21.65 -4.29
CA GLY A 85 11.21 23.03 -4.60
C GLY A 85 10.63 23.57 -5.90
N ILE A 86 9.31 23.53 -6.07
CA ILE A 86 8.69 24.61 -6.85
C ILE A 86 8.66 25.79 -5.86
N PRO A 87 9.48 26.83 -6.05
CA PRO A 87 9.44 27.98 -5.17
C PRO A 87 8.04 28.59 -5.24
N SER A 88 7.45 28.87 -4.07
CA SER A 88 6.20 29.63 -4.01
C SER A 88 6.38 30.94 -4.77
N THR A 89 5.34 31.36 -5.50
CA THR A 89 5.37 32.65 -6.21
C THR A 89 5.60 33.77 -5.21
N LEU A 90 6.26 34.83 -5.68
CA LEU A 90 6.66 35.98 -4.85
C LEU A 90 5.45 36.60 -4.12
N ASP A 91 4.28 36.59 -4.74
CA ASP A 91 3.01 37.06 -4.16
C ASP A 91 2.59 36.24 -2.93
N VAL A 92 2.67 34.91 -3.00
CA VAL A 92 2.31 34.02 -1.88
C VAL A 92 3.27 34.24 -0.72
N VAL A 93 4.56 34.41 -1.01
CA VAL A 93 5.58 34.71 0.01
C VAL A 93 5.28 36.04 0.70
N GLN A 94 4.91 37.09 -0.05
CA GLN A 94 4.58 38.39 0.53
C GLN A 94 3.31 38.36 1.38
N GLN A 95 2.27 37.64 0.92
CA GLN A 95 1.02 37.48 1.65
C GLN A 95 1.23 36.77 2.98
N GLU A 96 1.96 35.66 3.00
CA GLU A 96 2.24 34.94 4.24
C GLU A 96 3.12 35.75 5.19
N LEU A 97 4.07 36.52 4.66
CA LEU A 97 4.92 37.37 5.47
C LEU A 97 4.11 38.54 6.09
N ALA A 98 3.11 39.06 5.38
CA ALA A 98 2.15 40.03 5.95
C ALA A 98 1.28 39.40 7.05
N ASN A 99 0.80 38.17 6.85
CA ASN A 99 0.07 37.43 7.89
C ASN A 99 0.92 37.24 9.15
N LEU A 100 2.18 36.82 8.99
CA LEU A 100 3.12 36.63 10.10
C LEU A 100 3.39 37.94 10.85
N ARG A 101 3.57 39.07 10.13
CA ARG A 101 3.74 40.38 10.77
C ARG A 101 2.53 40.78 11.60
N ASN A 102 1.32 40.51 11.12
CA ASN A 102 0.10 40.78 11.85
C ASN A 102 0.01 39.95 13.14
N ILE A 103 0.30 38.64 13.05
CA ILE A 103 0.32 37.73 14.21
C ILE A 103 1.35 38.16 15.25
N LEU A 104 2.54 38.59 14.80
CA LEU A 104 3.64 39.01 15.67
C LEU A 104 3.50 40.46 16.16
N GLY A 105 2.45 41.18 15.73
CA GLY A 105 2.23 42.58 16.10
C GLY A 105 3.30 43.54 15.56
N ILE A 106 4.07 43.14 14.55
CA ILE A 106 5.11 43.96 13.92
C ILE A 106 4.45 44.89 12.92
N HIS A 107 4.09 46.09 13.39
CA HIS A 107 3.60 47.18 12.56
C HIS A 107 4.81 48.01 12.14
N ARG A 108 5.04 48.14 10.83
CA ARG A 108 6.13 48.95 10.27
C ARG A 108 5.55 50.18 9.60
#